data_AF-A0A2R8F1R1-F1
#
_entry.id   AF-A0A2R8F1R1-F1
#
_cell.length_a   1.000
_cell.length_b   1.000
_cell.length_c   1.000
_cell.angle_alpha   90.00
_cell.angle_beta   90.00
_cell.angle_gamma   90.00
#
_symmetry.space_group_name_H-M   'P 1'
#
loop_
_entity.id
_entity.type
_entity.pdbx_description
1 polymer ?
#
loop_
_entity_poly.entity_id
_entity_poly.type
_entity_poly.pdbx_seq_one_letter_code
_entity_poly.pdbx_strand_id
1 'polypeptide(L)' 'MHLSRFLDPKNDVAFKKIFGSEKNKDILIHFLNDILDFFRNWLR' A
#
# COMPACT_ATOMS: atom_id res chain seq x y z
N MET A 1 13.09 14.36 -14.50
CA MET A 1 12.94 13.35 -13.43
C MET A 1 11.47 13.32 -13.02
N HIS A 2 10.66 12.42 -13.59
CA HIS A 2 9.18 12.34 -13.40
C HIS A 2 8.74 10.87 -13.29
N LEU A 3 9.49 10.05 -12.54
CA LEU A 3 9.07 8.67 -12.25
C LEU A 3 8.31 8.58 -10.91
N SER A 4 8.59 9.50 -10.00
CA SER A 4 8.02 9.52 -8.65
C SER A 4 6.50 9.72 -8.62
N ARG A 5 5.91 10.44 -9.59
CA ARG A 5 4.44 10.60 -9.69
C ARG A 5 3.71 9.36 -10.23
N PHE A 6 4.41 8.50 -10.98
CA PHE A 6 3.79 7.30 -11.57
C PHE A 6 3.79 6.11 -10.62
N LEU A 7 4.66 6.14 -9.60
CA LEU A 7 4.75 5.12 -8.56
C LEU A 7 4.21 5.61 -7.22
N ASP A 8 3.62 6.80 -7.16
CA ASP A 8 2.98 7.29 -5.94
C ASP A 8 1.76 6.41 -5.63
N PRO A 9 1.77 5.60 -4.55
CA PRO A 9 0.65 4.74 -4.21
C PRO A 9 -0.61 5.54 -3.80
N LYS A 10 -0.52 6.87 -3.64
CA LYS A 10 -1.69 7.75 -3.48
C LYS A 10 -2.49 7.91 -4.77
N ASN A 11 -1.92 7.53 -5.91
CA ASN A 11 -2.65 7.41 -7.16
C ASN A 11 -3.28 6.01 -7.26
N ASP A 12 -4.61 5.94 -7.38
CA ASP A 12 -5.37 4.69 -7.52
C ASP A 12 -4.82 3.75 -8.61
N VAL A 13 -4.31 4.31 -9.72
CA VAL A 13 -3.74 3.51 -10.81
C VAL A 13 -2.44 2.83 -10.38
N ALA A 14 -1.57 3.56 -9.67
CA ALA A 14 -0.33 3.03 -9.15
C ALA A 14 -0.59 2.05 -8.00
N PHE A 15 -1.55 2.36 -7.13
CA PHE A 15 -2.00 1.45 -6.06
C PHE A 15 -2.47 0.12 -6.65
N LYS A 16 -3.37 0.13 -7.65
CA LYS A 16 -3.82 -1.09 -8.33
C LYS A 16 -2.68 -1.82 -9.04
N LYS A 17 -1.71 -1.09 -9.58
CA LYS A 17 -0.56 -1.72 -10.26
C LYS A 17 0.40 -2.42 -9.28
N ILE A 18 0.53 -1.89 -8.06
CA ILE A 18 1.38 -2.45 -7.00
C ILE A 18 0.64 -3.54 -6.23
N PHE A 19 -0.63 -3.34 -5.89
CA PHE A 19 -1.38 -4.22 -4.98
C PHE A 19 -2.52 -5.01 -5.63
N GLY A 20 -2.95 -4.64 -6.84
CA GLY A 20 -4.12 -5.22 -7.52
C GLY A 20 -3.86 -6.48 -8.34
N SER A 21 -2.68 -7.11 -8.19
CA SER A 21 -2.39 -8.41 -8.82
C SER A 21 -2.36 -9.52 -7.77
N GLU A 22 -2.81 -10.72 -8.12
CA GLU A 22 -2.86 -11.86 -7.19
C GLU A 22 -1.48 -12.22 -6.63
N LYS A 23 -0.43 -12.08 -7.46
CA LYS A 23 0.96 -12.30 -7.03
C LYS A 23 1.40 -11.37 -5.90
N ASN A 24 0.78 -10.20 -5.76
CA ASN A 24 1.13 -9.19 -4.78
C ASN A 24 0.15 -9.16 -3.59
N LYS A 25 -0.72 -10.18 -3.47
CA LYS A 25 -1.73 -10.28 -2.41
C LYS A 25 -1.11 -10.27 -1.01
N ASP A 26 -0.01 -10.99 -0.82
CA ASP A 26 0.66 -11.05 0.48
C ASP A 26 1.19 -9.67 0.92
N ILE A 27 1.76 -8.92 -0.04
CA ILE A 27 2.26 -7.56 0.20
C ILE A 27 1.11 -6.62 0.59
N LEU A 28 -0.05 -6.73 -0.06
CA LEU A 28 -1.25 -5.96 0.30
C LEU A 28 -1.73 -6.30 1.71
N ILE A 29 -1.77 -7.58 2.07
CA ILE A 29 -2.20 -8.02 3.41
C ILE A 29 -1.24 -7.50 4.48
N HIS A 30 0.08 -7.62 4.27
CA HIS A 30 1.08 -7.07 5.19
C HIS A 30 0.93 -5.56 5.36
N PHE A 31 0.80 -4.82 4.26
CA PHE A 31 0.62 -3.37 4.31
C PHE A 31 -0.61 -2.94 5.12
N LEU A 32 -1.75 -3.60 4.92
CA LEU A 32 -2.98 -3.30 5.67
C LEU A 32 -2.84 -3.65 7.16
N ASN A 33 -2.20 -4.78 7.47
CA ASN A 33 -1.94 -5.18 8.85
C ASN A 33 -1.03 -4.18 9.57
N ASP A 34 0.02 -3.70 8.91
CA ASP A 34 0.93 -2.69 9.47
C ASP A 34 0.21 -1.37 9.76
N ILE A 35 -0.69 -0.94 8.87
CA ILE A 35 -1.53 0.25 9.10
C ILE A 35 -2.43 0.04 10.32
N LEU A 36 -3.12 -1.10 10.39
CA LEU A 36 -4.02 -1.40 11.50
C LEU A 36 -3.26 -1.48 12.83
N ASP A 37 -2.07 -2.08 12.83
CA ASP A 37 -1.24 -2.18 14.03
C ASP A 37 -0.70 -0.81 14.45
N PHE A 38 -0.26 0.02 13.49
CA PHE A 38 0.10 1.40 13.75
C PHE A 38 -1.04 2.17 14.44
N PHE A 39 -2.26 2.08 13.93
CA PHE A 39 -3.44 2.71 14.55
C PHE A 39 -3.77 2.14 15.92
N ARG A 40 -3.68 0.82 16.08
CA ARG A 40 -3.92 0.15 17.38
C ARG A 40 -2.92 0.61 18.43
N ASN A 41 -1.64 0.73 18.07
CA ASN A 41 -0.59 1.21 18.96
C ASN A 41 -0.73 2.70 19.30
N TRP A 42 -1.33 3.48 18.40
CA TRP A 42 -1.66 4.90 18.64
C TRP A 42 -2.79 5.13 19.64
N LEU A 43 -3.67 4.15 19.81
CA LEU A 43 -4.82 4.22 20.71
C LEU A 43 -4.49 3.81 22.16
N ARG A 44 -3.27 3.32 22.40
CA ARG A 44 -2.75 2.91 23.70
C ARG A 44 -1.88 4.01 24.30
#